data_AF-O67960-F1
#
_entry.id   AF-O67960-F1
#
_cell.length_a   1.000
_cell.length_b   1.000
_cell.length_c   1.000
_cell.angle_alpha   90.00
_cell.angle_beta   90.00
_cell.angle_gamma   90.00
#
_symmetry.space_group_name_H-M   'P 1'
#
loop_
_entity.id
_entity.type
_entity.pdbx_description
1 polymer ?
#
loop_
_entity_poly.entity_id
_entity_poly.type
_entity_poly.pdbx_seq_one_letter_code
_entity_poly.pdbx_strand_id
1 'polypeptide(L)'
;LFGPTRYQWDQSYFKTEINRRVQTAMDDGATRQEAYESIPEKLAFYDYVGNSPAKGGLFRVGPMVNGDGLATSWVGHIVFTDREGRELEVRRLPNFFENFPVVLQDEQGIVRADIPYRRAEAKYSFEQQGVTAEVFGGALDGQRFTDPADVKRLARKAQLGEGFDFDRETYVP
;
A
#
# COMPACT_ATOMS: atom_id res chain seq x y z
N LEU A 1 20.54 0.86 -11.88
CA LEU A 1 21.30 2.06 -12.32
C LEU A 1 20.55 3.34 -12.00
N PHE A 2 19.27 3.52 -12.39
CA PHE A 2 18.60 4.85 -12.28
C PHE A 2 17.21 4.86 -11.61
N GLY A 3 16.79 3.77 -10.96
CA GLY A 3 15.43 3.67 -10.39
C GLY A 3 14.32 3.46 -11.43
N PRO A 4 13.04 3.39 -11.01
CA PRO A 4 11.90 3.26 -11.91
C PRO A 4 11.50 4.60 -12.53
N THR A 5 10.56 4.56 -13.47
CA THR A 5 9.99 5.74 -14.14
C THR A 5 8.62 6.09 -13.55
N ARG A 6 8.21 7.35 -13.70
CA ARG A 6 6.85 7.78 -13.29
C ARG A 6 5.73 7.01 -13.99
N TYR A 7 5.96 6.58 -15.25
CA TYR A 7 4.96 5.89 -16.06
C TYR A 7 4.65 4.50 -15.52
N GLN A 8 5.65 3.84 -14.93
CA GLN A 8 5.45 2.55 -14.28
C GLN A 8 4.51 2.65 -13.08
N TRP A 9 4.57 3.76 -12.33
CA TRP A 9 3.60 4.04 -11.27
C TRP A 9 2.23 4.43 -11.85
N ASP A 10 2.20 5.38 -12.78
CA ASP A 10 0.95 5.88 -13.38
C ASP A 10 0.13 4.76 -14.04
N GLN A 11 0.79 3.74 -14.58
CA GLN A 11 0.18 2.57 -15.24
C GLN A 11 0.10 1.32 -14.34
N SER A 12 0.47 1.42 -13.05
CA SER A 12 0.46 0.27 -12.13
C SER A 12 1.23 -0.95 -12.65
N TYR A 13 2.39 -0.72 -13.28
CA TYR A 13 3.19 -1.74 -13.96
C TYR A 13 3.64 -2.85 -13.00
N PHE A 14 4.23 -2.48 -11.86
CA PHE A 14 4.74 -3.45 -10.89
C PHE A 14 3.62 -4.13 -10.12
N LYS A 15 2.57 -3.39 -9.70
CA LYS A 15 1.33 -3.99 -9.18
C LYS A 15 0.78 -5.08 -10.09
N THR A 16 0.72 -4.83 -11.40
CA THR A 16 0.20 -5.79 -12.38
C THR A 16 1.05 -7.07 -12.42
N GLU A 17 2.38 -6.93 -12.38
CA GLU A 17 3.29 -8.09 -12.34
C GLU A 17 3.20 -8.86 -11.01
N ILE A 18 3.04 -8.17 -9.88
CA ILE A 18 2.82 -8.79 -8.57
C ILE A 18 1.53 -9.62 -8.62
N ASN A 19 0.41 -9.01 -9.03
CA ASN A 19 -0.88 -9.69 -9.14
C ASN A 19 -0.80 -10.90 -10.08
N ARG A 20 -0.10 -10.78 -11.21
CA ARG A 20 0.10 -11.90 -12.14
C ARG A 20 0.83 -13.06 -11.47
N ARG A 21 1.92 -12.81 -10.74
CA ARG A 21 2.69 -13.85 -10.03
C ARG A 21 1.89 -14.52 -8.93
N VAL A 22 1.21 -13.73 -8.11
CA VAL A 22 0.34 -14.24 -7.03
C VAL A 22 -0.75 -15.12 -7.62
N GLN A 23 -1.43 -14.65 -8.67
CA GLN A 23 -2.47 -15.44 -9.33
C GLN A 23 -1.92 -16.74 -9.91
N THR A 24 -0.79 -16.71 -10.62
CA THR A 24 -0.15 -17.93 -11.14
C THR A 24 0.19 -18.91 -10.02
N ALA A 25 0.77 -18.45 -8.91
CA ALA A 25 1.10 -19.32 -7.79
C ALA A 25 -0.16 -19.94 -7.15
N MET A 26 -1.24 -19.15 -7.02
CA MET A 26 -2.51 -19.64 -6.50
C MET A 26 -3.19 -20.63 -7.46
N ASP A 27 -3.11 -20.40 -8.77
CA ASP A 27 -3.61 -21.33 -9.80
C ASP A 27 -2.84 -22.66 -9.77
N ASP A 28 -1.55 -22.62 -9.41
CA ASP A 28 -0.68 -23.78 -9.20
C ASP A 28 -0.89 -24.46 -7.83
N GLY A 29 -1.85 -23.97 -7.03
CA GLY A 29 -2.28 -24.59 -5.76
C GLY A 29 -1.64 -24.00 -4.49
N ALA A 30 -0.85 -22.93 -4.60
CA ALA A 30 -0.34 -22.24 -3.42
C ALA A 30 -1.49 -21.56 -2.65
N THR A 31 -1.38 -21.53 -1.33
CA THR A 31 -2.21 -20.65 -0.52
C THR A 31 -1.90 -19.19 -0.83
N ARG A 32 -2.83 -18.27 -0.53
CA ARG A 32 -2.60 -16.83 -0.71
C ARG A 32 -1.35 -16.36 0.07
N GLN A 33 -1.14 -16.90 1.26
CA GLN A 33 0.04 -16.63 2.09
C GLN A 33 1.33 -17.01 1.38
N GLU A 34 1.46 -18.27 0.94
CA GLU A 34 2.61 -18.76 0.18
C GLU A 34 2.84 -17.97 -1.13
N ALA A 35 1.75 -17.60 -1.81
CA ALA A 35 1.81 -16.83 -3.04
C ALA A 35 2.44 -15.43 -2.82
N TYR A 36 2.03 -14.72 -1.77
CA TYR A 36 2.63 -13.41 -1.44
C TYR A 36 4.02 -13.53 -0.81
N GLU A 37 4.30 -14.55 -0.01
CA GLU A 37 5.65 -14.84 0.49
C GLU A 37 6.64 -15.08 -0.66
N SER A 38 6.20 -15.64 -1.78
CA SER A 38 7.04 -15.86 -2.96
C SER A 38 7.43 -14.57 -3.72
N ILE A 39 6.79 -13.43 -3.41
CA ILE A 39 7.08 -12.16 -4.07
C ILE A 39 8.41 -11.59 -3.57
N PRO A 40 9.38 -11.33 -4.47
CA PRO A 40 10.64 -10.72 -4.06
C PRO A 40 10.41 -9.32 -3.47
N GLU A 41 10.98 -9.02 -2.30
CA GLU A 41 10.88 -7.68 -1.69
C GLU A 41 11.31 -6.56 -2.64
N LYS A 42 12.31 -6.83 -3.49
CA LYS A 42 12.76 -5.88 -4.51
C LYS A 42 11.67 -5.53 -5.53
N LEU A 43 10.82 -6.51 -5.90
CA LEU A 43 9.69 -6.28 -6.80
C LEU A 43 8.61 -5.46 -6.07
N ALA A 44 8.29 -5.82 -4.83
CA ALA A 44 7.36 -5.06 -4.00
C ALA A 44 7.84 -3.61 -3.81
N PHE A 45 9.15 -3.40 -3.59
CA PHE A 45 9.71 -2.06 -3.40
C PHE A 45 9.61 -1.19 -4.66
N TYR A 46 9.67 -1.77 -5.87
CA TYR A 46 9.40 -1.00 -7.08
C TYR A 46 7.95 -0.52 -7.18
N ASP A 47 7.02 -1.19 -6.49
CA ASP A 47 5.60 -0.81 -6.41
C ASP A 47 5.28 0.12 -5.23
N TYR A 48 6.24 0.97 -4.85
CA TYR A 48 6.11 2.02 -3.83
C TYR A 48 6.31 3.41 -4.45
N VAL A 49 5.38 4.34 -4.22
CA VAL A 49 5.36 5.66 -4.85
C VAL A 49 6.55 6.54 -4.47
N GLY A 50 7.17 6.32 -3.30
CA GLY A 50 8.38 7.05 -2.91
C GLY A 50 9.56 6.78 -3.85
N ASN A 51 9.52 5.67 -4.61
CA ASN A 51 10.49 5.39 -5.68
C ASN A 51 10.16 6.07 -7.02
N SER A 52 9.01 6.74 -7.14
CA SER A 52 8.66 7.50 -8.34
C SER A 52 9.50 8.79 -8.44
N PRO A 53 10.18 9.03 -9.57
CA PRO A 53 10.98 10.24 -9.75
C PRO A 53 10.13 11.53 -9.86
N ALA A 54 8.80 11.42 -9.92
CA ALA A 54 7.88 12.55 -10.01
C ALA A 54 7.33 13.02 -8.65
N LYS A 55 7.91 12.57 -7.52
CA LYS A 55 7.52 12.93 -6.15
C LYS A 55 8.55 13.78 -5.38
N GLY A 56 9.59 14.26 -6.07
CA GLY A 56 10.61 15.13 -5.50
C GLY A 56 10.13 16.57 -5.31
N GLY A 57 11.08 17.46 -4.99
CA GLY A 57 10.86 18.91 -4.98
C GLY A 57 12.17 19.63 -5.28
N LEU A 58 12.10 20.78 -5.96
CA LEU A 58 13.28 21.48 -6.48
C LEU A 58 14.35 21.78 -5.41
N PHE A 59 13.91 22.05 -4.18
CA PHE A 59 14.78 22.37 -3.04
C PHE A 59 14.89 21.24 -2.01
N ARG A 60 14.32 20.06 -2.29
CA ARG A 60 14.52 18.87 -1.46
C ARG A 60 15.79 18.18 -1.95
N VAL A 61 16.92 18.56 -1.35
CA VAL A 61 18.26 18.11 -1.75
C VAL A 61 18.67 16.83 -1.01
N GLY A 62 19.61 16.10 -1.61
CA GLY A 62 20.18 14.87 -1.02
C GLY A 62 19.57 13.59 -1.58
N PRO A 63 20.02 12.43 -1.10
CA PRO A 63 19.50 11.13 -1.52
C PRO A 63 18.07 10.91 -1.01
N MET A 64 17.34 10.01 -1.65
CA MET A 64 15.95 9.67 -1.30
C MET A 64 15.79 9.20 0.14
N VAL A 65 16.82 8.56 0.70
CA VAL A 65 16.82 8.08 2.10
C VAL A 65 16.76 9.22 3.13
N ASN A 66 17.11 10.45 2.76
CA ASN A 66 16.93 11.63 3.62
C ASN A 66 15.45 12.07 3.72
N GLY A 67 14.59 11.59 2.82
CA GLY A 67 13.15 11.84 2.86
C GLY A 67 12.43 10.78 3.70
N ASP A 68 12.25 9.60 3.13
CA ASP A 68 11.39 8.57 3.73
C ASP A 68 12.13 7.70 4.76
N GLY A 69 13.47 7.63 4.67
CA GLY A 69 14.36 6.77 5.43
C GLY A 69 15.01 5.66 4.60
N LEU A 70 15.87 4.87 5.23
CA LEU A 70 16.40 3.62 4.66
C LEU A 70 15.34 2.53 4.80
N ALA A 71 14.86 1.98 3.68
CA ALA A 71 13.90 0.86 3.71
C ALA A 71 14.54 -0.38 4.37
N THR A 72 13.90 -0.92 5.40
CA THR A 72 14.42 -2.04 6.19
C THR A 72 13.74 -3.37 5.87
N SER A 73 12.41 -3.35 5.69
CA SER A 73 11.61 -4.56 5.49
C SER A 73 10.30 -4.26 4.79
N TRP A 74 9.84 -5.21 3.96
CA TRP A 74 8.49 -5.18 3.41
C TRP A 74 7.48 -5.53 4.51
N VAL A 75 6.43 -4.71 4.66
CA VAL A 75 5.36 -4.94 5.65
C VAL A 75 4.54 -6.18 5.28
N GLY A 76 4.44 -6.48 3.98
CA GLY A 76 3.51 -7.46 3.42
C GLY A 76 2.39 -6.80 2.63
N HIS A 77 1.73 -7.58 1.78
CA HIS A 77 0.59 -7.14 1.01
C HIS A 77 -0.66 -7.08 1.89
N ILE A 78 -1.30 -5.92 1.94
CA ILE A 78 -2.45 -5.68 2.82
C ILE A 78 -3.75 -5.84 2.04
N VAL A 79 -4.56 -6.81 2.44
CA VAL A 79 -5.93 -7.02 1.93
C VAL A 79 -6.92 -6.41 2.92
N PHE A 80 -7.78 -5.52 2.42
CA PHE A 80 -8.86 -4.94 3.23
C PHE A 80 -10.17 -5.64 2.92
N THR A 81 -10.99 -5.86 3.95
CA THR A 81 -12.31 -6.47 3.80
C THR A 81 -13.32 -5.70 4.63
N ASP A 82 -14.50 -5.41 4.09
CA ASP A 82 -15.60 -4.82 4.86
C ASP A 82 -16.43 -5.89 5.60
N ARG A 83 -17.40 -5.45 6.40
CA ARG A 83 -18.31 -6.34 7.13
C ARG A 83 -19.17 -7.26 6.24
N GLU A 84 -19.33 -6.93 4.95
CA GLU A 84 -20.06 -7.76 3.99
C GLU A 84 -19.15 -8.83 3.36
N GLY A 85 -17.86 -8.84 3.70
CA GLY A 85 -16.89 -9.78 3.16
C GLY A 85 -16.30 -9.36 1.80
N ARG A 86 -16.54 -8.13 1.35
CA ARG A 86 -16.00 -7.63 0.08
C ARG A 86 -14.55 -7.23 0.26
N GLU A 87 -13.67 -7.71 -0.61
CA GLU A 87 -12.31 -7.18 -0.72
C GLU A 87 -12.34 -5.74 -1.25
N LEU A 88 -11.55 -4.88 -0.62
CA LEU A 88 -11.46 -3.46 -0.93
C LEU A 88 -10.04 -3.06 -1.30
N GLU A 89 -9.91 -2.25 -2.34
CA GLU A 89 -8.65 -1.66 -2.76
C GLU A 89 -8.55 -0.20 -2.31
N VAL A 90 -7.40 0.18 -1.74
CA VAL A 90 -7.09 1.58 -1.44
C VAL A 90 -6.74 2.33 -2.72
N ARG A 91 -7.41 3.46 -2.99
CA ARG A 91 -7.07 4.32 -4.13
C ARG A 91 -5.67 4.92 -3.94
N ARG A 92 -4.73 4.49 -4.80
CA ARG A 92 -3.34 4.95 -4.79
C ARG A 92 -3.16 6.44 -5.07
N LEU A 93 -2.14 7.02 -4.44
CA LEU A 93 -1.69 8.40 -4.62
C LEU A 93 -1.19 8.64 -6.05
N PRO A 94 -1.85 9.49 -6.86
CA PRO A 94 -1.32 9.87 -8.17
C PRO A 94 -0.11 10.80 -8.02
N ASN A 95 0.84 10.75 -8.97
CA ASN A 95 2.07 11.55 -8.91
C ASN A 95 1.84 13.07 -8.74
N PHE A 96 0.74 13.61 -9.27
CA PHE A 96 0.43 15.05 -9.20
C PHE A 96 0.10 15.54 -7.79
N PHE A 97 -0.41 14.68 -6.90
CA PHE A 97 -0.88 15.08 -5.59
C PHE A 97 0.23 14.98 -4.55
N GLU A 98 0.37 16.01 -3.70
CA GLU A 98 1.21 15.95 -2.50
C GLU A 98 0.52 15.15 -1.39
N ASN A 99 -0.76 15.44 -1.16
CA ASN A 99 -1.63 14.74 -0.21
C ASN A 99 -2.86 14.21 -0.95
N PHE A 100 -3.37 13.05 -0.52
CA PHE A 100 -4.54 12.42 -1.13
C PHE A 100 -5.42 11.79 -0.03
N PRO A 101 -6.76 11.83 -0.16
CA PRO A 101 -7.64 11.20 0.82
C PRO A 101 -7.54 9.67 0.75
N VAL A 102 -7.71 9.02 1.89
CA VAL A 102 -7.80 7.55 1.95
C VAL A 102 -9.23 7.15 1.63
N VAL A 103 -9.39 6.48 0.49
CA VAL A 103 -10.67 5.99 -0.02
C VAL A 103 -10.46 4.54 -0.48
N LEU A 104 -11.39 3.67 -0.10
CA LEU A 104 -11.40 2.25 -0.43
C LEU A 104 -12.56 1.95 -1.38
N GLN A 105 -12.27 1.21 -2.45
CA GLN A 105 -13.20 0.84 -3.49
C GLN A 105 -13.32 -0.68 -3.62
N ASP A 106 -14.49 -1.18 -3.98
CA ASP A 106 -14.63 -2.57 -4.39
C ASP A 106 -14.09 -2.80 -5.82
N GLU A 107 -14.14 -4.05 -6.29
CA GLU A 107 -13.71 -4.45 -7.63
C GLU A 107 -14.42 -3.69 -8.76
N GLN A 108 -15.65 -3.18 -8.52
CA GLN A 108 -16.40 -2.38 -9.48
C GLN A 108 -16.05 -0.88 -9.41
N GLY A 109 -15.11 -0.47 -8.55
CA GLY A 109 -14.71 0.91 -8.35
C GLY A 109 -15.68 1.73 -7.48
N ILE A 110 -16.65 1.08 -6.83
CA ILE A 110 -17.62 1.75 -5.96
C ILE A 110 -16.97 2.00 -4.60
N VAL A 111 -17.06 3.23 -4.11
CA VAL A 111 -16.53 3.61 -2.80
C VAL A 111 -17.31 2.90 -1.68
N ARG A 112 -16.59 2.14 -0.85
CA ARG A 112 -17.16 1.40 0.28
C ARG A 112 -16.69 1.89 1.64
N ALA A 113 -15.49 2.47 1.73
CA ALA A 113 -14.99 3.05 2.97
C ALA A 113 -14.07 4.25 2.72
N ASP A 114 -13.97 5.15 3.70
CA ASP A 114 -13.07 6.30 3.69
C ASP A 114 -12.58 6.68 5.11
N ILE A 115 -11.56 7.52 5.16
CA ILE A 115 -11.19 8.25 6.38
C ILE A 115 -11.77 9.66 6.26
N PRO A 116 -12.91 9.95 6.92
CA PRO A 116 -13.62 11.21 6.74
C PRO A 116 -12.85 12.37 7.36
N TYR A 117 -12.83 13.51 6.66
CA TYR A 117 -12.29 14.75 7.22
C TYR A 117 -13.21 15.32 8.32
N ARG A 118 -14.52 15.43 8.05
CA ARG A 118 -15.54 15.79 9.04
C ARG A 118 -16.25 14.54 9.54
N ARG A 119 -16.19 14.29 10.84
CA ARG A 119 -16.78 13.09 11.46
C ARG A 119 -18.31 13.16 11.62
N ALA A 120 -18.88 14.36 11.70
CA ALA A 120 -20.30 14.57 12.00
C ALA A 120 -21.26 13.98 10.96
N GLU A 121 -20.83 13.85 9.71
CA GLU A 121 -21.65 13.37 8.58
C GLU A 121 -21.03 12.12 7.92
N ALA A 122 -20.10 11.45 8.62
CA ALA A 122 -19.41 10.29 8.09
C ALA A 122 -20.40 9.13 7.87
N LYS A 123 -20.44 8.62 6.64
CA LYS A 123 -21.23 7.43 6.24
C LYS A 123 -20.35 6.24 5.89
N TYR A 124 -19.12 6.49 5.50
CA TYR A 124 -18.18 5.48 4.99
C TYR A 124 -17.00 5.27 5.92
N SER A 125 -17.09 5.70 7.19
CA SER A 125 -16.00 5.49 8.15
C SER A 125 -15.69 4.01 8.35
N PHE A 126 -14.42 3.68 8.59
CA PHE A 126 -13.98 2.30 8.76
C PHE A 126 -14.72 1.60 9.91
N GLU A 127 -15.02 2.33 10.99
CA GLU A 127 -15.81 1.84 12.12
C GLU A 127 -17.22 1.43 11.71
N GLN A 128 -17.89 2.26 10.92
CA GLN A 128 -19.25 1.98 10.46
C GLN A 128 -19.29 0.83 9.46
N GLN A 129 -18.26 0.73 8.61
CA GLN A 129 -18.19 -0.28 7.55
C GLN A 129 -17.54 -1.59 8.01
N GLY A 130 -17.02 -1.63 9.23
CA GLY A 130 -16.37 -2.80 9.81
C GLY A 130 -15.15 -3.25 9.00
N VAL A 131 -14.34 -2.30 8.54
CA VAL A 131 -13.17 -2.61 7.70
C VAL A 131 -12.11 -3.30 8.56
N THR A 132 -11.67 -4.48 8.12
CA THR A 132 -10.54 -5.21 8.67
C THR A 132 -9.40 -5.27 7.66
N ALA A 133 -8.17 -5.49 8.13
CA ALA A 133 -7.02 -5.72 7.28
C ALA A 133 -6.36 -7.05 7.61
N GLU A 134 -5.94 -7.78 6.59
CA GLU A 134 -5.12 -8.99 6.71
C GLU A 134 -3.87 -8.81 5.86
N VAL A 135 -2.72 -9.25 6.36
CA VAL A 135 -1.43 -9.05 5.69
C VAL A 135 -0.84 -10.39 5.27
N PHE A 136 -0.36 -10.45 4.03
CA PHE A 136 0.24 -11.64 3.43
C PHE A 136 1.66 -11.34 2.92
N GLY A 137 2.61 -12.21 3.23
CA GLY A 137 4.03 -12.01 3.03
C GLY A 137 4.64 -10.93 3.93
N GLY A 138 5.95 -10.76 3.84
CA GLY A 138 6.68 -9.71 4.56
C GLY A 138 6.65 -9.88 6.10
N ALA A 139 6.90 -8.78 6.81
CA ALA A 139 7.10 -8.79 8.25
C ALA A 139 5.84 -9.04 9.08
N LEU A 140 4.66 -8.72 8.55
CA LEU A 140 3.37 -8.89 9.25
C LEU A 140 2.55 -10.05 8.70
N ASP A 141 3.18 -11.01 8.03
CA ASP A 141 2.51 -12.13 7.41
C ASP A 141 1.56 -12.89 8.38
N GLY A 142 0.37 -13.22 7.88
CA GLY A 142 -0.70 -13.90 8.60
C GLY A 142 -1.39 -13.06 9.69
N GLN A 143 -1.00 -11.80 9.89
CA GLN A 143 -1.61 -10.96 10.91
C GLN A 143 -2.91 -10.33 10.42
N ARG A 144 -3.92 -10.37 11.28
CA ARG A 144 -5.23 -9.74 11.07
C ARG A 144 -5.45 -8.59 12.05
N PHE A 145 -5.85 -7.44 11.52
CA PHE A 145 -6.12 -6.21 12.25
C PHE A 145 -7.60 -5.85 12.16
N THR A 146 -8.21 -5.64 13.32
CA THR A 146 -9.62 -5.23 13.47
C THR A 146 -9.78 -3.91 14.20
N ASP A 147 -8.74 -3.45 14.92
CA ASP A 147 -8.75 -2.13 15.55
C ASP A 147 -8.76 -1.03 14.48
N PRO A 148 -9.74 -0.11 14.49
CA PRO A 148 -9.85 0.92 13.47
C PRO A 148 -8.63 1.83 13.35
N ALA A 149 -7.86 2.07 14.41
CA ALA A 149 -6.67 2.91 14.34
C ALA A 149 -5.55 2.21 13.56
N ASP A 150 -5.34 0.92 13.79
CA ASP A 150 -4.37 0.12 13.05
C ASP A 150 -4.76 -0.07 11.59
N VAL A 151 -6.03 -0.39 11.31
CA VAL A 151 -6.52 -0.55 9.94
C VAL A 151 -6.37 0.77 9.15
N LYS A 152 -6.65 1.92 9.78
CA LYS A 152 -6.42 3.25 9.16
C LYS A 152 -4.94 3.53 8.92
N ARG A 153 -4.04 3.11 9.82
CA ARG A 153 -2.59 3.24 9.65
C ARG A 153 -2.11 2.42 8.45
N LEU A 154 -2.56 1.18 8.32
CA LEU A 154 -2.26 0.32 7.18
C LEU A 154 -2.83 0.89 5.87
N ALA A 155 -4.07 1.40 5.87
CA ALA A 155 -4.66 2.01 4.67
C ALA A 155 -3.89 3.25 4.19
N ARG A 156 -3.36 4.08 5.11
CA ARG A 156 -2.47 5.19 4.74
C ARG A 156 -1.15 4.72 4.12
N LYS A 157 -0.59 3.59 4.58
CA LYS A 157 0.58 2.97 3.94
C LYS A 157 0.23 2.45 2.54
N ALA A 158 -0.86 1.71 2.41
CA ALA A 158 -1.31 1.13 1.14
C ALA A 158 -1.66 2.19 0.06
N GLN A 159 -2.04 3.40 0.46
CA GLN A 159 -2.20 4.53 -0.46
C GLN A 159 -0.92 4.85 -1.25
N LEU A 160 0.25 4.56 -0.66
CA LEU A 160 1.57 4.78 -1.25
C LEU A 160 2.06 3.59 -2.09
N GLY A 161 1.25 2.53 -2.23
CA GLY A 161 1.65 1.27 -2.89
C GLY A 161 1.96 0.18 -1.87
N GLU A 162 2.94 -0.66 -2.16
CA GLU A 162 3.42 -1.67 -1.21
C GLU A 162 4.05 -0.99 0.03
N GLY A 163 3.71 -1.49 1.21
CA GLY A 163 4.12 -0.90 2.48
C GLY A 163 5.52 -1.35 2.91
N PHE A 164 6.36 -0.40 3.31
CA PHE A 164 7.68 -0.70 3.88
C PHE A 164 7.85 -0.04 5.24
N ASP A 165 8.74 -0.62 6.06
CA ASP A 165 9.30 0.04 7.23
C ASP A 165 10.62 0.70 6.87
N PHE A 166 10.91 1.80 7.58
CA PHE A 166 12.02 2.68 7.27
C PHE A 166 12.76 3.04 8.55
N ASP A 167 14.08 2.85 8.53
CA ASP A 167 14.98 3.44 9.49
C ASP A 167 15.22 4.90 9.10
N ARG A 168 14.84 5.80 10.00
CA ARG A 168 14.97 7.24 9.82
C ARG A 168 16.07 7.84 10.67
N GLU A 169 16.84 7.06 11.42
CA GLU A 169 17.85 7.54 12.36
C GLU A 169 19.25 7.52 11.74
N THR A 170 19.58 6.47 10.95
CA THR A 170 20.93 6.28 10.39
C THR A 170 21.41 7.42 9.49
N TYR A 171 20.50 8.11 8.78
CA TYR A 171 20.81 9.16 7.81
C TYR A 171 20.33 10.55 8.23
N VAL A 172 19.99 10.75 9.51
CA VAL A 172 19.69 12.10 10.03
C VAL A 172 21.00 12.89 10.12
N PRO A 173 21.07 14.11 9.58
CA PRO A 173 22.21 15.01 9.77
C PRO A 173 22.39 15.44 11.23
#